data_AF-A0A9N8EGL2-F1
#
_entry.id   AF-A0A9N8EGL2-F1
#
_cell.length_a   1.000
_cell.length_b   1.000
_cell.length_c   1.000
_cell.angle_alpha   90.00
_cell.angle_beta   90.00
_cell.angle_gamma   90.00
#
_symmetry.space_group_name_H-M   'P 1'
#
loop_
_entity.id
_entity.type
_entity.pdbx_description
1 polymer ?
#
loop_
_entity_poly.entity_id
_entity_poly.type
_entity_poly.pdbx_seq_one_letter_code
_entity_poly.pdbx_strand_id
1 'polypeptide(L)'
;MKLRLETGDKDKILEYAQNQARRDPRLTDMEFGNFSLICTYGKVEAQAPHIDLTLPNYQFGLILSGNSPGTLFCDTPNTFHRVEAVVDHWQDMPPALMDAMRKDKDAKDLLQKFGSLLERGSTVPQQREKLATGSLLSLPGGVIHAGPASDGFRAVLFFSGWPKGSEAAPYDPDFCRTVHTHARTLPFQIASRSGQEDGKLAHNQQDMEHYIQQVSKWEYMGPRDPLSEPLTFPENEYATRSVPGLYTTFEGRDLRVIVLQRKADGKILLRYPSPVKGGGDDCEGNNPSDKYVLEMNDDELFDGTNGRVLDNKRDEVKCFMRQKDVSGGHT
;
A
#
# COMPACT_ATOMS: atom_id res chain seq x y z
N MET A 1 -12.90 -23.23 -32.71
CA MET A 1 -11.90 -22.30 -33.28
C MET A 1 -10.72 -22.23 -32.31
N LYS A 2 -9.57 -22.84 -32.63
CA LYS A 2 -8.35 -22.75 -31.79
C LYS A 2 -7.56 -21.51 -32.22
N LEU A 3 -7.83 -20.36 -31.60
CA LEU A 3 -6.89 -19.24 -31.63
C LEU A 3 -5.75 -19.60 -30.67
N ARG A 4 -4.71 -20.27 -31.19
CA ARG A 4 -3.41 -20.25 -30.51
C ARG A 4 -2.79 -18.90 -30.82
N LEU A 5 -2.45 -18.16 -29.78
CA LEU A 5 -1.66 -16.95 -29.89
C LEU A 5 -0.22 -17.36 -30.18
N GLU A 6 0.38 -16.75 -31.19
CA GLU A 6 1.78 -16.96 -31.52
C GLU A 6 2.68 -16.14 -30.59
N THR A 7 3.96 -16.50 -30.53
CA THR A 7 4.94 -15.67 -29.82
C THR A 7 4.96 -14.28 -30.47
N GLY A 8 4.80 -13.23 -29.66
CA GLY A 8 4.73 -11.84 -30.14
C GLY A 8 3.30 -11.28 -30.25
N ASP A 9 2.25 -12.08 -30.02
CA ASP A 9 0.85 -11.62 -30.06
C ASP A 9 0.42 -10.75 -28.85
N LYS A 10 1.36 -10.14 -28.13
CA LYS A 10 1.09 -9.27 -26.97
C LYS A 10 0.05 -8.21 -27.32
N ASP A 11 0.25 -7.50 -28.43
CA ASP A 11 -0.60 -6.38 -28.82
C ASP A 11 -2.04 -6.82 -29.07
N LYS A 12 -2.26 -8.03 -29.58
CA LYS A 12 -3.60 -8.59 -29.77
C LYS A 12 -4.31 -8.85 -28.44
N ILE A 13 -3.59 -9.33 -27.43
CA ILE A 13 -4.15 -9.55 -26.08
C ILE A 13 -4.49 -8.20 -25.44
N LEU A 14 -3.58 -7.22 -25.55
CA LEU A 14 -3.79 -5.89 -25.00
C LEU A 14 -4.98 -5.19 -25.68
N GLU A 15 -5.06 -5.24 -27.00
CA GLU A 15 -6.18 -4.71 -27.78
C GLU A 15 -7.49 -5.41 -27.39
N TYR A 16 -7.50 -6.75 -27.29
CA TYR A 16 -8.67 -7.49 -26.83
C TYR A 16 -9.11 -7.04 -25.43
N ALA A 17 -8.17 -6.89 -24.49
CA ALA A 17 -8.46 -6.47 -23.13
C ALA A 17 -9.08 -5.07 -23.08
N GLN A 18 -8.52 -4.11 -23.81
CA GLN A 18 -9.08 -2.76 -23.93
C GLN A 18 -10.46 -2.78 -24.57
N ASN A 19 -10.66 -3.58 -25.62
CA ASN A 19 -11.95 -3.71 -26.29
C ASN A 19 -13.01 -4.36 -25.40
N GLN A 20 -12.64 -5.30 -24.53
CA GLN A 20 -13.56 -5.80 -23.50
C GLN A 20 -13.87 -4.72 -22.47
N ALA A 21 -12.88 -3.92 -22.04
CA ALA A 21 -13.08 -2.86 -21.06
C ALA A 21 -14.08 -1.82 -21.57
N ARG A 22 -13.92 -1.38 -22.83
CA ARG A 22 -14.83 -0.43 -23.49
C ARG A 22 -16.29 -0.89 -23.63
N ARG A 23 -16.59 -2.17 -23.36
CA ARG A 23 -17.97 -2.69 -23.34
C ARG A 23 -18.70 -2.37 -22.03
N ASP A 24 -17.97 -1.98 -20.98
CA ASP A 24 -18.58 -1.54 -19.73
C ASP A 24 -19.27 -0.18 -19.95
N PRO A 25 -20.60 -0.08 -19.81
CA PRO A 25 -21.35 1.13 -20.13
C PRO A 25 -21.08 2.29 -19.16
N ARG A 26 -20.39 2.02 -18.03
CA ARG A 26 -20.00 3.04 -17.06
C ARG A 26 -18.78 3.84 -17.50
N LEU A 27 -18.06 3.37 -18.52
CA LEU A 27 -16.83 4.00 -19.00
C LEU A 27 -17.12 4.96 -20.15
N THR A 28 -16.53 6.15 -20.09
CA THR A 28 -16.56 7.15 -21.16
C THR A 28 -15.13 7.55 -21.50
N ASP A 29 -14.75 7.36 -22.78
CA ASP A 29 -13.45 7.73 -23.38
C ASP A 29 -12.24 7.58 -22.43
N MET A 30 -11.81 6.35 -22.22
CA MET A 30 -10.71 6.00 -21.31
C MET A 30 -9.41 5.74 -22.07
N GLU A 31 -8.30 6.18 -21.47
CA GLU A 31 -6.96 5.68 -21.77
C GLU A 31 -6.67 4.45 -20.88
N PHE A 32 -5.81 3.55 -21.35
CA PHE A 32 -5.48 2.30 -20.66
C PHE A 32 -3.97 2.11 -20.54
N GLY A 33 -3.52 1.60 -19.40
CA GLY A 33 -2.10 1.36 -19.12
C GLY A 33 -1.86 0.42 -17.94
N ASN A 34 -0.60 0.32 -17.53
CA ASN A 34 -0.16 -0.50 -16.39
C ASN A 34 -0.55 -1.97 -16.49
N PHE A 35 -0.35 -2.54 -17.68
CA PHE A 35 -0.61 -3.94 -17.94
C PHE A 35 0.39 -4.83 -17.20
N SER A 36 -0.12 -5.69 -16.33
CA SER A 36 0.64 -6.68 -15.57
C SER A 36 -0.03 -8.05 -15.64
N LEU A 37 0.77 -9.11 -15.61
CA LEU A 37 0.26 -10.47 -15.59
C LEU A 37 0.45 -11.05 -14.19
N ILE A 38 -0.65 -11.42 -13.54
CA ILE A 38 -0.62 -12.09 -12.25
C ILE A 38 -0.81 -13.58 -12.49
N CYS A 39 0.25 -14.35 -12.20
CA CYS A 39 0.24 -15.80 -12.28
C CYS A 39 0.39 -16.40 -10.88
N THR A 40 -0.53 -17.29 -10.51
CA THR A 40 -0.42 -18.10 -9.30
C THR A 40 -0.46 -19.58 -9.67
N TYR A 41 0.26 -20.42 -8.93
CA TYR A 41 0.29 -21.87 -9.13
C TYR A 41 0.28 -22.59 -7.79
N GLY A 42 -0.57 -23.60 -7.64
CA GLY A 42 -0.73 -24.36 -6.41
C GLY A 42 -1.57 -23.61 -5.36
N LYS A 43 -1.38 -23.98 -4.09
CA LYS A 43 -2.13 -23.39 -2.97
C LYS A 43 -1.55 -22.04 -2.58
N VAL A 44 -2.31 -20.97 -2.81
CA VAL A 44 -1.98 -19.58 -2.50
C VAL A 44 -3.13 -18.98 -1.70
N GLU A 45 -2.79 -18.25 -0.63
CA GLU A 45 -3.76 -17.53 0.19
C GLU A 45 -4.34 -16.32 -0.54
N ALA A 46 -5.51 -15.85 -0.10
CA ALA A 46 -6.08 -14.62 -0.62
C ALA A 46 -5.20 -13.42 -0.25
N GLN A 47 -5.21 -12.39 -1.09
CA GLN A 47 -4.58 -11.11 -0.76
C GLN A 47 -5.37 -10.43 0.37
N ALA A 48 -4.67 -9.61 1.15
CA ALA A 48 -5.32 -8.72 2.10
C ALA A 48 -6.20 -7.69 1.35
N PRO A 49 -7.40 -7.35 1.84
CA PRO A 49 -8.23 -6.32 1.22
C PRO A 49 -7.56 -4.94 1.14
N HIS A 50 -7.62 -4.32 -0.04
CA HIS A 50 -6.98 -3.06 -0.33
C HIS A 50 -7.70 -2.24 -1.41
N ILE A 51 -7.26 -1.00 -1.62
CA ILE A 51 -7.71 -0.11 -2.67
C ILE A 51 -6.49 0.28 -3.47
N ASP A 52 -6.48 -0.06 -4.75
CA ASP A 52 -5.40 0.29 -5.67
C ASP A 52 -5.61 1.67 -6.27
N LEU A 53 -6.82 1.96 -6.73
CA LEU A 53 -7.10 3.16 -7.52
C LEU A 53 -8.01 4.13 -6.78
N THR A 54 -7.83 5.42 -7.02
CA THR A 54 -8.81 6.45 -6.68
C THR A 54 -9.77 6.70 -7.84
N LEU A 55 -10.96 7.21 -7.56
CA LEU A 55 -11.83 7.76 -8.61
C LEU A 55 -11.11 8.92 -9.33
N PRO A 56 -11.35 9.14 -10.64
CA PRO A 56 -12.27 8.41 -11.52
C PRO A 56 -11.65 7.20 -12.24
N ASN A 57 -10.49 6.70 -11.79
CA ASN A 57 -9.77 5.62 -12.45
C ASN A 57 -10.51 4.28 -12.28
N TYR A 58 -10.24 3.33 -13.17
CA TYR A 58 -10.80 1.98 -13.17
C TYR A 58 -9.72 0.92 -13.23
N GLN A 59 -9.99 -0.19 -12.58
CA GLN A 59 -9.16 -1.37 -12.48
C GLN A 59 -9.82 -2.52 -13.22
N PHE A 60 -9.04 -3.24 -14.00
CA PHE A 60 -9.52 -4.32 -14.85
C PHE A 60 -8.78 -5.61 -14.59
N GLY A 61 -9.51 -6.71 -14.56
CA GLY A 61 -8.96 -8.07 -14.46
C GLY A 61 -9.51 -8.97 -15.55
N LEU A 62 -8.73 -9.22 -16.59
CA LEU A 62 -9.07 -10.15 -17.66
C LEU A 62 -8.60 -11.56 -17.28
N ILE A 63 -9.55 -12.47 -17.15
CA ILE A 63 -9.30 -13.87 -16.80
C ILE A 63 -8.70 -14.60 -18.01
N LEU A 64 -7.47 -15.09 -17.87
CA LEU A 64 -6.79 -15.84 -18.94
C LEU A 64 -6.88 -17.35 -18.74
N SER A 65 -6.99 -17.81 -17.49
CA SER A 65 -7.18 -19.22 -17.14
C SER A 65 -8.66 -19.53 -16.86
N GLY A 66 -9.17 -20.60 -17.47
CA GLY A 66 -10.57 -21.00 -17.29
C GLY A 66 -10.87 -21.48 -15.87
N ASN A 67 -12.14 -21.37 -15.46
CA ASN A 67 -12.62 -21.78 -14.14
C ASN A 67 -11.81 -21.20 -12.98
N SER A 68 -11.32 -19.97 -13.16
CA SER A 68 -10.47 -19.31 -12.17
C SER A 68 -11.28 -18.39 -11.27
N PRO A 69 -10.96 -18.30 -9.98
CA PRO A 69 -11.63 -17.36 -9.09
C PRO A 69 -11.34 -15.93 -9.53
N GLY A 70 -12.40 -15.11 -9.57
CA GLY A 70 -12.31 -13.69 -9.86
C GLY A 70 -11.72 -12.88 -8.70
N THR A 71 -11.31 -11.65 -8.97
CA THR A 71 -10.99 -10.67 -7.92
C THR A 71 -12.19 -10.52 -7.00
N LEU A 72 -11.95 -10.65 -5.70
CA LEU A 72 -12.95 -10.44 -4.67
C LEU A 72 -13.09 -8.93 -4.46
N PHE A 73 -14.31 -8.42 -4.29
CA PHE A 73 -14.51 -7.02 -3.93
C PHE A 73 -15.66 -6.89 -2.94
N CYS A 74 -15.61 -5.79 -2.20
CA CYS A 74 -16.62 -5.43 -1.24
C CYS A 74 -17.68 -4.62 -1.98
N ASP A 75 -18.88 -5.18 -2.09
CA ASP A 75 -20.04 -4.39 -2.49
C ASP A 75 -20.51 -3.62 -1.25
N THR A 76 -20.36 -2.30 -1.28
CA THR A 76 -20.77 -1.42 -0.19
C THR A 76 -22.18 -0.93 -0.53
N PRO A 77 -23.25 -1.58 -0.02
CA PRO A 77 -24.62 -1.21 -0.39
C PRO A 77 -24.94 0.23 0.01
N ASN A 78 -24.25 0.74 1.02
CA ASN A 78 -24.35 2.10 1.51
C ASN A 78 -23.08 2.87 1.15
N THR A 79 -23.25 4.04 0.55
CA THR A 79 -22.18 5.04 0.44
C THR A 79 -22.62 6.26 1.24
N PHE A 80 -21.86 6.63 2.26
CA PHE A 80 -22.18 7.80 3.08
C PHE A 80 -21.74 9.07 2.37
N HIS A 81 -22.69 9.92 2.00
CA HIS A 81 -22.40 11.22 1.36
C HIS A 81 -22.49 12.41 2.32
N ARG A 82 -22.87 12.16 3.58
CA ARG A 82 -23.07 13.18 4.61
C ARG A 82 -22.67 12.65 5.97
N VAL A 83 -22.19 13.53 6.84
CA VAL A 83 -21.69 13.17 8.17
C VAL A 83 -22.80 12.51 9.00
N GLU A 84 -24.02 13.01 8.90
CA GLU A 84 -25.18 12.49 9.65
C GLU A 84 -25.45 11.02 9.32
N ALA A 85 -25.27 10.61 8.07
CA ALA A 85 -25.48 9.22 7.68
C ALA A 85 -24.40 8.29 8.26
N VAL A 86 -23.16 8.78 8.39
CA VAL A 86 -22.09 8.04 9.10
C VAL A 86 -22.42 7.95 10.58
N VAL A 87 -22.92 9.03 11.19
CA VAL A 87 -23.32 9.06 12.61
C VAL A 87 -24.46 8.10 12.89
N ASP A 88 -25.50 8.11 12.06
CA ASP A 88 -26.65 7.20 12.20
C ASP A 88 -26.21 5.74 12.10
N HIS A 89 -25.20 5.45 11.26
CA HIS A 89 -24.65 4.11 11.07
C HIS A 89 -23.69 3.69 12.19
N TRP A 90 -22.88 4.62 12.68
CA TRP A 90 -21.88 4.39 13.74
C TRP A 90 -22.43 4.92 15.07
N GLN A 91 -23.42 4.22 15.61
CA GLN A 91 -24.12 4.62 16.84
C GLN A 91 -23.22 4.78 18.08
N ASP A 92 -22.04 4.18 18.05
CA ASP A 92 -20.97 4.20 19.06
C ASP A 92 -19.81 5.15 18.69
N MET A 93 -19.95 6.00 17.67
CA MET A 93 -18.92 6.96 17.29
C MET A 93 -18.67 7.96 18.43
N PRO A 94 -17.40 8.21 18.82
CA PRO A 94 -17.09 9.21 19.83
C PRO A 94 -17.65 10.60 19.47
N PRO A 95 -18.34 11.31 20.39
CA PRO A 95 -18.92 12.63 20.09
C PRO A 95 -17.92 13.66 19.56
N ALA A 96 -16.68 13.62 20.03
CA ALA A 96 -15.63 14.51 19.54
C ALA A 96 -15.30 14.28 18.05
N LEU A 97 -15.31 13.03 17.58
CA LEU A 97 -15.09 12.69 16.18
C LEU A 97 -16.26 13.18 15.31
N MET A 98 -17.50 13.02 15.81
CA MET A 98 -18.69 13.54 15.13
C MET A 98 -18.63 15.06 14.96
N ASP A 99 -18.30 15.77 16.03
CA ASP A 99 -18.19 17.22 16.01
C ASP A 99 -17.06 17.71 15.11
N ALA A 100 -15.93 16.99 15.08
CA ALA A 100 -14.85 17.29 14.15
C ALA A 100 -15.28 17.10 12.69
N MET A 101 -15.95 15.99 12.36
CA MET A 101 -16.46 15.75 11.01
C MET A 101 -17.49 16.79 10.57
N ARG A 102 -18.35 17.27 11.48
CA ARG A 102 -19.32 18.33 11.17
C ARG A 102 -18.66 19.69 10.93
N LYS A 103 -17.55 19.97 11.60
CA LYS A 103 -16.82 21.24 11.50
C LYS A 103 -15.86 21.28 10.32
N ASP A 104 -15.41 20.13 9.84
CA ASP A 104 -14.53 20.04 8.69
C ASP A 104 -15.32 20.32 7.40
N LYS A 105 -14.97 21.43 6.76
CA LYS A 105 -15.54 21.88 5.48
C LYS A 105 -15.31 20.89 4.34
N ASP A 106 -14.27 20.06 4.41
CA ASP A 106 -13.89 19.08 3.40
C ASP A 106 -14.52 17.71 3.67
N ALA A 107 -15.12 17.49 4.86
CA ALA A 107 -15.67 16.19 5.23
C ALA A 107 -16.72 15.69 4.23
N LYS A 108 -17.55 16.59 3.69
CA LYS A 108 -18.53 16.24 2.66
C LYS A 108 -17.86 15.67 1.41
N ASP A 109 -16.80 16.31 0.93
CA ASP A 109 -16.09 15.88 -0.29
C ASP A 109 -15.34 14.57 -0.05
N LEU A 110 -14.76 14.41 1.14
CA LEU A 110 -14.10 13.17 1.56
C LEU A 110 -15.10 12.02 1.67
N LEU A 111 -16.28 12.27 2.24
CA LEU A 111 -17.36 11.28 2.30
C LEU A 111 -17.92 10.94 0.92
N GLN A 112 -18.03 11.90 0.01
CA GLN A 112 -18.39 11.60 -1.37
C GLN A 112 -17.38 10.67 -2.06
N LYS A 113 -16.08 10.79 -1.74
CA LYS A 113 -15.02 9.98 -2.33
C LYS A 113 -14.83 8.62 -1.65
N PHE A 114 -14.99 8.56 -0.34
CA PHE A 114 -14.57 7.44 0.49
C PHE A 114 -15.65 6.94 1.45
N GLY A 115 -16.86 7.48 1.39
CA GLY A 115 -17.94 7.13 2.31
C GLY A 115 -18.30 5.65 2.27
N SER A 116 -18.18 4.99 1.12
CA SER A 116 -18.37 3.53 0.99
C SER A 116 -17.45 2.73 1.92
N LEU A 117 -16.26 3.25 2.24
CA LEU A 117 -15.26 2.59 3.07
C LEU A 117 -15.61 2.60 4.56
N LEU A 118 -16.58 3.44 4.95
CA LEU A 118 -17.02 3.55 6.34
C LEU A 118 -18.15 2.57 6.68
N GLU A 119 -18.59 1.72 5.74
CA GLU A 119 -19.63 0.72 6.00
C GLU A 119 -19.10 -0.41 6.91
N ARG A 120 -19.65 -0.50 8.12
CA ARG A 120 -19.32 -1.59 9.05
C ARG A 120 -19.78 -2.94 8.49
N GLY A 121 -18.85 -3.88 8.39
CA GLY A 121 -19.14 -5.24 7.91
C GLY A 121 -19.14 -5.40 6.38
N SER A 122 -18.88 -4.34 5.60
CA SER A 122 -18.68 -4.47 4.16
C SER A 122 -17.36 -5.14 3.79
N THR A 123 -16.50 -5.42 4.76
CA THR A 123 -15.17 -6.03 4.58
C THR A 123 -15.21 -7.53 4.33
N VAL A 124 -16.37 -8.11 4.01
CA VAL A 124 -16.44 -9.50 3.54
C VAL A 124 -16.46 -9.47 2.02
N PRO A 125 -15.30 -9.62 1.35
CA PRO A 125 -15.24 -9.73 -0.09
C PRO A 125 -16.19 -10.83 -0.56
N GLN A 126 -17.08 -10.50 -1.50
CA GLN A 126 -17.98 -11.51 -2.04
C GLN A 126 -17.17 -12.48 -2.91
N GLN A 127 -17.22 -13.77 -2.57
CA GLN A 127 -16.63 -14.80 -3.40
C GLN A 127 -17.47 -14.99 -4.66
N ARG A 128 -16.94 -14.57 -5.80
CA ARG A 128 -17.57 -14.81 -7.10
C ARG A 128 -17.45 -16.27 -7.50
N GLU A 129 -18.41 -16.72 -8.27
CA GLU A 129 -18.31 -17.96 -9.04
C GLU A 129 -17.04 -17.95 -9.90
N LYS A 130 -16.50 -19.15 -10.15
CA LYS A 130 -15.34 -19.34 -11.02
C LYS A 130 -15.66 -18.78 -12.41
N LEU A 131 -14.77 -17.93 -12.91
CA LEU A 131 -14.96 -17.21 -14.16
C LEU A 131 -14.33 -17.98 -15.33
N ALA A 132 -14.92 -17.82 -16.52
CA ALA A 132 -14.40 -18.38 -17.75
C ALA A 132 -13.22 -17.56 -18.29
N THR A 133 -12.38 -18.17 -19.12
CA THR A 133 -11.37 -17.44 -19.89
C THR A 133 -12.05 -16.39 -20.76
N GLY A 134 -11.49 -15.18 -20.79
CA GLY A 134 -12.03 -14.03 -21.51
C GLY A 134 -13.02 -13.20 -20.71
N SER A 135 -13.46 -13.65 -19.53
CA SER A 135 -14.25 -12.82 -18.61
C SER A 135 -13.43 -11.62 -18.15
N LEU A 136 -14.01 -10.43 -18.24
CA LEU A 136 -13.42 -9.19 -17.74
C LEU A 136 -14.15 -8.73 -16.48
N LEU A 137 -13.39 -8.44 -15.45
CA LEU A 137 -13.85 -7.73 -14.26
C LEU A 137 -13.49 -6.25 -14.40
N SER A 138 -14.43 -5.36 -14.13
CA SER A 138 -14.25 -3.90 -14.15
C SER A 138 -14.65 -3.33 -12.79
N LEU A 139 -13.68 -2.78 -12.07
CA LEU A 139 -13.85 -2.20 -10.74
C LEU A 139 -13.53 -0.70 -10.79
N PRO A 140 -14.43 0.19 -10.34
CA PRO A 140 -14.07 1.59 -10.18
C PRO A 140 -13.04 1.74 -9.05
N GLY A 141 -12.24 2.80 -9.12
CA GLY A 141 -11.39 3.23 -8.01
C GLY A 141 -12.22 3.51 -6.75
N GLY A 142 -11.59 3.42 -5.60
CA GLY A 142 -12.24 3.52 -4.29
C GLY A 142 -12.92 2.23 -3.84
N VAL A 143 -12.91 1.16 -4.64
CA VAL A 143 -13.47 -0.14 -4.24
C VAL A 143 -12.43 -0.98 -3.50
N ILE A 144 -12.80 -1.45 -2.31
CA ILE A 144 -12.01 -2.43 -1.56
C ILE A 144 -12.09 -3.77 -2.27
N HIS A 145 -10.94 -4.35 -2.59
CA HIS A 145 -10.85 -5.63 -3.27
C HIS A 145 -9.62 -6.42 -2.85
N ALA A 146 -9.57 -7.69 -3.28
CA ALA A 146 -8.47 -8.61 -3.02
C ALA A 146 -8.37 -9.68 -4.12
N GLY A 147 -7.14 -10.06 -4.46
CA GLY A 147 -6.90 -11.32 -5.17
C GLY A 147 -7.42 -12.51 -4.36
N PRO A 148 -8.14 -13.46 -4.99
CA PRO A 148 -8.72 -14.60 -4.29
C PRO A 148 -7.65 -15.62 -3.89
N ALA A 149 -7.97 -16.47 -2.91
CA ALA A 149 -7.23 -17.71 -2.69
C ALA A 149 -7.36 -18.62 -3.93
N SER A 150 -6.33 -19.40 -4.21
CA SER A 150 -6.31 -20.35 -5.31
C SER A 150 -5.61 -21.65 -4.89
N ASP A 151 -6.05 -22.78 -5.44
CA ASP A 151 -5.45 -24.10 -5.25
C ASP A 151 -4.85 -24.67 -6.54
N GLY A 152 -4.80 -23.86 -7.61
CA GLY A 152 -4.40 -24.29 -8.94
C GLY A 152 -3.71 -23.19 -9.75
N PHE A 153 -3.57 -23.43 -11.06
CA PHE A 153 -3.03 -22.42 -11.96
C PHE A 153 -4.09 -21.34 -12.23
N ARG A 154 -3.71 -20.09 -11.99
CA ARG A 154 -4.52 -18.92 -12.33
C ARG A 154 -3.65 -17.85 -12.97
N ALA A 155 -4.09 -17.35 -14.12
CA ALA A 155 -3.49 -16.26 -14.86
C ALA A 155 -4.54 -15.18 -15.11
N VAL A 156 -4.24 -13.94 -14.72
CA VAL A 156 -5.10 -12.78 -14.93
C VAL A 156 -4.25 -11.63 -15.48
N LEU A 157 -4.67 -11.07 -16.61
CA LEU A 157 -4.11 -9.82 -17.11
C LEU A 157 -4.80 -8.67 -16.39
N PHE A 158 -4.01 -7.90 -15.68
CA PHE A 158 -4.44 -6.80 -14.86
C PHE A 158 -4.00 -5.48 -15.48
N PHE A 159 -4.88 -4.48 -15.50
CA PHE A 159 -4.57 -3.17 -16.06
C PHE A 159 -5.48 -2.08 -15.49
N SER A 160 -5.07 -0.83 -15.67
CA SER A 160 -5.84 0.34 -15.23
C SER A 160 -6.31 1.15 -16.43
N GLY A 161 -7.40 1.89 -16.26
CA GLY A 161 -7.80 2.94 -17.18
C GLY A 161 -8.20 4.22 -16.45
N TRP A 162 -8.04 5.34 -17.13
CA TRP A 162 -8.35 6.68 -16.61
C TRP A 162 -9.03 7.52 -17.72
N PRO A 163 -9.88 8.49 -17.37
CA PRO A 163 -10.55 9.29 -18.39
C PRO A 163 -9.55 10.10 -19.19
N LYS A 164 -9.73 10.09 -20.51
CA LYS A 164 -8.84 10.79 -21.44
C LYS A 164 -8.84 12.29 -21.16
N GLY A 165 -7.65 12.88 -21.08
CA GLY A 165 -7.47 14.31 -20.80
C GLY A 165 -7.81 14.72 -19.36
N SER A 166 -8.05 13.76 -18.45
CA SER A 166 -8.21 14.10 -17.03
C SER A 166 -6.85 14.38 -16.37
N GLU A 167 -6.87 15.21 -15.33
CA GLU A 167 -5.71 15.43 -14.45
C GLU A 167 -5.45 14.26 -13.50
N ALA A 168 -6.34 13.24 -13.47
CA ALA A 168 -6.13 12.07 -12.64
C ALA A 168 -4.88 11.33 -13.11
N ALA A 169 -3.90 11.20 -12.21
CA ALA A 169 -2.68 10.49 -12.52
C ALA A 169 -2.99 9.03 -12.91
N PRO A 170 -2.27 8.47 -13.91
CA PRO A 170 -2.25 7.04 -14.14
C PRO A 170 -1.90 6.29 -12.85
N TYR A 171 -2.34 5.03 -12.73
CA TYR A 171 -1.96 4.19 -11.59
C TYR A 171 -0.43 4.15 -11.47
N ASP A 172 0.07 4.54 -10.30
CA ASP A 172 1.45 4.38 -9.89
C ASP A 172 1.47 3.44 -8.68
N PRO A 173 1.97 2.20 -8.82
CA PRO A 173 1.99 1.24 -7.72
C PRO A 173 2.76 1.74 -6.49
N ASP A 174 3.73 2.66 -6.66
CA ASP A 174 4.46 3.25 -5.54
C ASP A 174 3.59 4.26 -4.75
N PHE A 175 2.69 4.96 -5.45
CA PHE A 175 1.80 5.95 -4.83
C PHE A 175 0.66 5.29 -4.04
N CYS A 176 0.20 4.11 -4.45
CA CYS A 176 -0.98 3.42 -3.91
C CYS A 176 -0.86 2.97 -2.45
N ARG A 177 0.35 2.77 -1.92
CA ARG A 177 0.57 2.55 -0.46
C ARG A 177 0.02 3.70 0.40
N THR A 178 -0.02 4.91 -0.15
CA THR A 178 -0.48 6.12 0.54
C THR A 178 -2.00 6.11 0.73
N VAL A 179 -2.76 5.59 -0.24
CA VAL A 179 -4.23 5.61 -0.27
C VAL A 179 -4.86 4.65 0.75
N HIS A 180 -4.29 3.46 0.91
CA HIS A 180 -4.74 2.49 1.93
C HIS A 180 -4.58 3.04 3.35
N THR A 181 -3.45 3.73 3.59
CA THR A 181 -3.19 4.44 4.83
C THR A 181 -4.17 5.60 5.02
N HIS A 182 -4.41 6.42 3.98
CA HIS A 182 -5.30 7.56 4.04
C HIS A 182 -6.76 7.19 4.30
N ALA A 183 -7.31 6.19 3.59
CA ALA A 183 -8.67 5.71 3.79
C ALA A 183 -8.92 5.20 5.22
N ARG A 184 -7.95 4.47 5.79
CA ARG A 184 -8.01 4.00 7.19
C ARG A 184 -7.91 5.14 8.20
N THR A 185 -7.16 6.20 7.87
CA THR A 185 -6.98 7.36 8.73
C THR A 185 -7.97 8.49 8.47
N LEU A 186 -8.91 8.36 7.51
CA LEU A 186 -9.71 9.48 7.01
C LEU A 186 -10.55 10.19 8.09
N PRO A 187 -11.31 9.48 8.96
CA PRO A 187 -12.00 10.12 10.09
C PRO A 187 -11.02 10.83 11.04
N PHE A 188 -9.79 10.33 11.14
CA PHE A 188 -8.76 10.83 12.04
C PHE A 188 -8.00 12.04 11.46
N GLN A 189 -7.79 12.08 10.15
CA GLN A 189 -7.26 13.26 9.46
C GLN A 189 -8.24 14.44 9.61
N ILE A 190 -9.53 14.17 9.46
CA ILE A 190 -10.62 15.14 9.72
C ILE A 190 -10.58 15.61 11.19
N ALA A 191 -10.43 14.69 12.14
CA ALA A 191 -10.31 15.01 13.57
C ALA A 191 -9.09 15.90 13.89
N SER A 192 -7.91 15.55 13.38
CA SER A 192 -6.66 16.28 13.62
C SER A 192 -6.65 17.71 13.06
N ARG A 193 -7.33 17.96 11.93
CA ARG A 193 -7.43 19.28 11.29
C ARG A 193 -8.37 20.23 12.01
N SER A 194 -9.31 19.69 12.79
CA SER A 194 -10.32 20.48 13.51
C SER A 194 -9.80 21.24 14.74
N GLY A 195 -8.50 21.12 15.07
CA GLY A 195 -7.81 22.02 15.99
C GLY A 195 -8.18 21.89 17.47
N GLN A 196 -8.55 20.70 17.96
CA GLN A 196 -8.67 20.49 19.41
C GLN A 196 -7.30 20.23 20.04
N GLU A 197 -6.74 21.27 20.66
CA GLU A 197 -5.52 21.19 21.47
C GLU A 197 -5.69 20.33 22.75
N ASP A 198 -4.67 19.51 22.96
CA ASP A 198 -4.10 19.00 24.21
C ASP A 198 -4.96 18.20 25.21
N GLY A 199 -4.65 16.90 25.28
CA GLY A 199 -4.92 16.00 26.41
C GLY A 199 -5.91 14.87 26.12
N LYS A 200 -6.98 15.10 25.35
CA LYS A 200 -8.00 14.07 25.06
C LYS A 200 -7.69 13.18 23.85
N LEU A 201 -6.74 13.58 23.01
CA LEU A 201 -6.30 12.78 21.86
C LEU A 201 -5.52 11.51 22.26
N ALA A 202 -4.82 11.52 23.41
CA ALA A 202 -4.00 10.38 23.85
C ALA A 202 -4.84 9.13 24.21
N HIS A 203 -6.03 9.32 24.78
CA HIS A 203 -6.94 8.19 25.08
C HIS A 203 -7.61 7.67 23.80
N ASN A 204 -7.99 8.58 22.90
CA ASN A 204 -8.47 8.21 21.57
C ASN A 204 -7.39 7.53 20.72
N GLN A 205 -6.10 7.81 20.96
CA GLN A 205 -4.97 7.17 20.28
C GLN A 205 -4.79 5.70 20.72
N GLN A 206 -5.03 5.37 21.98
CA GLN A 206 -5.03 3.98 22.46
C GLN A 206 -6.23 3.18 21.92
N ASP A 207 -7.44 3.76 21.92
CA ASP A 207 -8.62 3.12 21.30
C ASP A 207 -8.48 3.02 19.77
N MET A 208 -7.78 3.97 19.15
CA MET A 208 -7.40 3.99 17.73
C MET A 208 -6.37 2.91 17.39
N GLU A 209 -5.32 2.75 18.19
CA GLU A 209 -4.37 1.64 18.06
C GLU A 209 -5.05 0.31 18.31
N HIS A 210 -5.99 0.24 19.26
CA HIS A 210 -6.79 -0.95 19.51
C HIS A 210 -7.72 -1.29 18.33
N TYR A 211 -8.38 -0.31 17.71
CA TYR A 211 -9.23 -0.52 16.53
C TYR A 211 -8.41 -0.91 15.29
N ILE A 212 -7.29 -0.22 15.03
CA ILE A 212 -6.33 -0.59 13.97
C ILE A 212 -5.80 -2.00 14.25
N GLN A 213 -5.47 -2.35 15.50
CA GLN A 213 -5.03 -3.69 15.87
C GLN A 213 -6.15 -4.74 15.77
N GLN A 214 -7.40 -4.42 16.08
CA GLN A 214 -8.52 -5.35 15.94
C GLN A 214 -8.82 -5.63 14.47
N VAL A 215 -8.89 -4.60 13.62
CA VAL A 215 -9.06 -4.74 12.17
C VAL A 215 -7.85 -5.46 11.54
N SER A 216 -6.63 -5.19 12.03
CA SER A 216 -5.40 -5.86 11.58
C SER A 216 -5.24 -7.28 12.15
N LYS A 217 -5.87 -7.62 13.28
CA LYS A 217 -5.91 -8.99 13.85
C LYS A 217 -6.86 -9.90 13.07
N TRP A 218 -7.84 -9.33 12.37
CA TRP A 218 -8.81 -10.08 11.57
C TRP A 218 -8.29 -10.38 10.15
N GLU A 219 -7.22 -9.71 9.71
CA GLU A 219 -6.70 -9.80 8.34
C GLU A 219 -5.15 -9.78 8.29
N TYR A 220 -4.42 -10.80 8.75
CA TYR A 220 -3.02 -10.98 8.33
C TYR A 220 -2.36 -12.30 8.79
N MET A 221 -2.00 -13.19 7.86
CA MET A 221 -1.05 -14.30 8.08
C MET A 221 0.01 -14.42 6.96
N GLY A 222 0.30 -13.35 6.21
CA GLY A 222 1.47 -13.29 5.32
C GLY A 222 2.76 -12.90 6.06
N PRO A 223 3.95 -13.28 5.57
CA PRO A 223 5.22 -12.91 6.19
C PRO A 223 5.45 -11.40 6.04
N ARG A 224 5.36 -10.67 7.17
CA ARG A 224 5.60 -9.22 7.27
C ARG A 224 7.03 -8.86 6.88
N ASP A 225 7.21 -7.69 6.28
CA ASP A 225 8.47 -6.95 6.41
C ASP A 225 8.65 -6.64 7.91
N PRO A 226 9.68 -7.17 8.60
CA PRO A 226 9.88 -6.97 10.03
C PRO A 226 9.96 -5.49 10.45
N LEU A 227 10.26 -4.59 9.51
CA LEU A 227 10.36 -3.14 9.73
C LEU A 227 9.03 -2.39 9.48
N SER A 228 7.95 -3.09 9.13
CA SER A 228 6.61 -2.49 9.00
C SER A 228 5.90 -2.25 10.34
N GLU A 229 6.45 -2.77 11.44
CA GLU A 229 5.97 -2.45 12.79
C GLU A 229 6.48 -1.06 13.22
N PRO A 230 5.64 -0.23 13.88
CA PRO A 230 6.06 1.07 14.39
C PRO A 230 7.29 0.92 15.29
N LEU A 231 8.35 1.66 14.99
CA LEU A 231 9.56 1.63 15.80
C LEU A 231 9.32 2.42 17.08
N THR A 232 9.41 1.76 18.23
CA THR A 232 9.44 2.40 19.54
C THR A 232 10.89 2.66 19.95
N PHE A 233 11.43 3.80 19.52
CA PHE A 233 12.62 4.38 20.16
C PHE A 233 12.18 5.57 21.01
N PRO A 234 12.91 5.91 22.08
CA PRO A 234 12.73 7.20 22.73
C PRO A 234 13.01 8.30 21.70
N GLU A 235 11.96 8.98 21.19
CA GLU A 235 12.09 10.04 20.16
C GLU A 235 13.00 11.19 20.62
N ASN A 236 13.21 11.31 21.93
CA ASN A 236 14.15 12.23 22.56
C ASN A 236 15.62 11.85 22.37
N GLU A 237 15.95 10.60 22.02
CA GLU A 237 17.33 10.11 21.92
C GLU A 237 17.87 10.05 20.49
N TYR A 238 17.01 9.77 19.51
CA TYR A 238 17.42 9.57 18.12
C TYR A 238 16.68 10.52 17.17
N ALA A 239 17.39 10.98 16.14
CA ALA A 239 16.82 11.62 14.96
C ALA A 239 16.83 10.60 13.82
N THR A 240 15.65 10.32 13.25
CA THR A 240 15.55 9.46 12.07
C THR A 240 16.19 10.18 10.88
N ARG A 241 17.23 9.57 10.30
CA ARG A 241 17.90 10.04 9.08
C ARG A 241 17.60 9.13 7.89
N SER A 242 16.54 8.33 7.96
CA SER A 242 16.17 7.32 6.98
C SER A 242 16.39 7.81 5.56
N VAL A 243 17.26 7.12 4.83
CA VAL A 243 17.53 7.35 3.41
C VAL A 243 16.45 6.61 2.62
N PRO A 244 15.59 7.31 1.85
CA PRO A 244 14.61 6.64 1.02
C PRO A 244 15.31 5.71 0.01
N GLY A 245 14.85 4.47 -0.11
CA GLY A 245 15.39 3.54 -1.11
C GLY A 245 16.70 2.83 -0.75
N LEU A 246 17.15 2.92 0.51
CA LEU A 246 18.29 2.16 1.01
C LEU A 246 17.88 0.73 1.40
N TYR A 247 18.55 -0.26 0.83
CA TYR A 247 18.29 -1.68 1.06
C TYR A 247 19.55 -2.46 1.40
N THR A 248 19.35 -3.64 2.01
CA THR A 248 20.34 -4.70 2.19
C THR A 248 19.79 -5.99 1.60
N THR A 249 20.67 -6.94 1.25
CA THR A 249 20.27 -8.29 0.86
C THR A 249 20.52 -9.23 2.03
N PHE A 250 19.46 -9.85 2.54
CA PHE A 250 19.53 -10.84 3.62
C PHE A 250 18.81 -12.12 3.17
N GLU A 251 19.51 -13.26 3.22
CA GLU A 251 18.99 -14.56 2.78
C GLU A 251 18.35 -14.54 1.37
N GLY A 252 18.96 -13.79 0.45
CA GLY A 252 18.50 -13.67 -0.94
C GLY A 252 17.25 -12.80 -1.14
N ARG A 253 16.88 -11.99 -0.15
CA ARG A 253 15.78 -11.01 -0.23
C ARG A 253 16.31 -9.60 0.01
N ASP A 254 15.78 -8.65 -0.74
CA ASP A 254 16.08 -7.23 -0.55
C ASP A 254 15.15 -6.64 0.51
N LEU A 255 15.74 -6.08 1.54
CA LEU A 255 15.02 -5.57 2.70
C LEU A 255 15.48 -4.15 3.04
N ARG A 256 14.56 -3.31 3.51
CA ARG A 256 14.83 -1.89 3.77
C ARG A 256 15.81 -1.73 4.94
N VAL A 257 16.65 -0.72 4.89
CA VAL A 257 17.54 -0.32 6.00
C VAL A 257 17.09 1.03 6.55
N ILE A 258 17.10 1.18 7.87
CA ILE A 258 16.81 2.45 8.53
C ILE A 258 18.07 2.98 9.19
N VAL A 259 18.37 4.25 8.92
CA VAL A 259 19.50 4.98 9.48
C VAL A 259 18.98 5.91 10.58
N LEU A 260 19.45 5.72 11.81
CA LEU A 260 19.13 6.56 12.96
C LEU A 260 20.40 7.27 13.41
N GLN A 261 20.28 8.54 13.80
CA GLN A 261 21.39 9.32 14.36
C GLN A 261 21.07 9.67 15.80
N ARG A 262 21.92 9.26 16.74
CA ARG A 262 21.75 9.61 18.15
C ARG A 262 22.02 11.09 18.37
N LYS A 263 21.11 11.79 19.04
CA LYS A 263 21.18 13.24 19.26
C LYS A 263 22.33 13.64 20.21
N ALA A 264 22.65 12.78 21.18
CA ALA A 264 23.62 13.08 22.22
C ALA A 264 25.07 13.17 21.70
N ASP A 265 25.46 12.31 20.77
CA ASP A 265 26.85 12.18 20.30
C ASP A 265 26.98 12.02 18.78
N GLY A 266 25.88 12.13 18.04
CA GLY A 266 25.86 12.04 16.58
C GLY A 266 26.09 10.64 16.01
N LYS A 267 26.18 9.59 16.85
CA LYS A 267 26.44 8.22 16.37
C LYS A 267 25.33 7.71 15.46
N ILE A 268 25.70 6.90 14.47
CA ILE A 268 24.76 6.26 13.54
C ILE A 268 24.45 4.84 14.02
N LEU A 269 23.16 4.51 14.00
CA LEU A 269 22.61 3.18 14.20
C LEU A 269 21.95 2.73 12.89
N LEU A 270 22.37 1.56 12.40
CA LEU A 270 21.75 0.90 11.25
C LEU A 270 20.87 -0.24 11.76
N ARG A 271 19.59 -0.18 11.40
CA ARG A 271 18.64 -1.23 11.73
C ARG A 271 18.38 -2.10 10.51
N TYR A 272 18.63 -3.39 10.68
CA TYR A 272 18.31 -4.41 9.69
C TYR A 272 17.05 -5.18 10.11
N PRO A 273 16.29 -5.71 9.15
CA PRO A 273 15.22 -6.65 9.45
C PRO A 273 15.79 -7.94 10.00
N SER A 274 15.25 -8.41 11.13
CA SER A 274 15.62 -9.68 11.74
C SER A 274 14.42 -10.63 11.80
N PRO A 275 14.65 -11.95 11.71
CA PRO A 275 13.58 -12.95 11.77
C PRO A 275 12.91 -13.04 13.15
N VAL A 276 13.46 -12.39 14.19
CA VAL A 276 12.89 -12.37 15.53
C VAL A 276 11.79 -11.31 15.61
N LYS A 277 10.56 -11.72 15.90
CA LYS A 277 9.40 -10.81 16.00
C LYS A 277 9.66 -9.72 17.05
N GLY A 278 9.64 -8.45 16.63
CA GLY A 278 9.94 -7.29 17.49
C GLY A 278 11.43 -6.98 17.67
N GLY A 279 12.33 -7.81 17.13
CA GLY A 279 13.75 -7.50 17.00
C GLY A 279 14.02 -7.12 15.55
N GLY A 280 14.34 -5.86 15.28
CA GLY A 280 15.34 -5.65 14.23
C GLY A 280 16.66 -6.16 14.80
N ASP A 281 17.56 -6.68 13.96
CA ASP A 281 18.95 -6.74 14.40
C ASP A 281 19.42 -5.29 14.36
N ASP A 282 19.27 -4.64 15.51
CA ASP A 282 19.86 -3.33 15.76
C ASP A 282 21.36 -3.60 15.88
N CYS A 283 22.09 -3.43 14.79
CA CYS A 283 23.55 -3.39 14.86
C CYS A 283 23.97 -2.03 15.41
N GLU A 284 23.65 -1.78 16.68
CA GLU A 284 24.53 -0.98 17.51
C GLU A 284 25.72 -1.90 17.80
N GLY A 285 26.95 -1.45 17.58
CA GLY A 285 28.11 -2.34 17.67
C GLY A 285 28.06 -3.22 18.92
N ASN A 286 28.45 -4.49 18.79
CA ASN A 286 28.21 -5.54 19.79
C ASN A 286 28.77 -5.22 21.20
N ASN A 287 29.60 -4.19 21.35
CA ASN A 287 30.02 -3.59 22.60
C ASN A 287 29.78 -2.06 22.61
N PRO A 288 29.61 -1.42 23.78
CA PRO A 288 29.57 0.06 23.91
C PRO A 288 30.77 0.81 23.29
N SER A 289 31.86 0.10 23.01
CA SER A 289 33.08 0.57 22.34
C SER A 289 33.10 0.40 20.81
N ASP A 290 32.20 -0.41 20.23
CA ASP A 290 32.15 -0.66 18.80
C ASP A 290 31.54 0.54 18.08
N LYS A 291 32.29 1.09 17.12
CA LYS A 291 31.91 2.29 16.35
C LYS A 291 31.75 1.87 14.89
N TYR A 292 30.56 2.06 14.33
CA TYR A 292 30.37 2.13 12.89
C TYR A 292 30.66 3.56 12.44
N VAL A 293 31.44 3.71 11.38
CA VAL A 293 31.82 5.02 10.83
C VAL A 293 31.15 5.16 9.49
N LEU A 294 30.27 6.15 9.38
CA LEU A 294 29.81 6.63 8.08
C LEU A 294 30.86 7.64 7.58
N GLU A 295 31.68 7.21 6.63
CA GLU A 295 32.66 8.07 5.97
C GLU A 295 31.99 8.68 4.75
N MET A 296 31.63 9.96 4.84
CA MET A 296 31.03 10.71 3.74
C MET A 296 32.12 11.32 2.87
N ASN A 297 31.90 11.36 1.55
CA ASN A 297 32.79 12.04 0.61
C ASN A 297 32.54 13.57 0.59
N ASP A 298 31.39 14.01 1.10
CA ASP A 298 30.91 15.40 1.14
C ASP A 298 30.01 15.67 2.38
N ASP A 299 29.53 16.90 2.55
CA ASP A 299 28.64 17.32 3.66
C ASP A 299 27.14 17.01 3.38
N GLU A 300 26.84 16.07 2.49
CA GLU A 300 25.47 15.73 2.11
C GLU A 300 24.85 14.60 2.96
N LEU A 301 23.56 14.31 2.77
CA LEU A 301 22.94 13.14 3.39
C LEU A 301 23.41 11.88 2.67
N PHE A 302 23.70 10.81 3.43
CA PHE A 302 24.10 9.54 2.84
C PHE A 302 23.04 9.01 1.89
N ASP A 303 23.40 8.77 0.64
CA ASP A 303 22.49 8.27 -0.39
C ASP A 303 22.92 6.89 -0.91
N GLY A 304 23.84 6.21 -0.21
CA GLY A 304 24.41 4.94 -0.66
C GLY A 304 25.48 5.07 -1.75
N THR A 305 25.74 6.27 -2.28
CA THR A 305 26.75 6.53 -3.32
C THR A 305 27.79 7.58 -2.93
N ASN A 306 27.43 8.49 -2.01
CA ASN A 306 28.29 9.57 -1.52
C ASN A 306 29.02 9.25 -0.18
N GLY A 307 29.07 8.00 0.24
CA GLY A 307 29.82 7.59 1.43
C GLY A 307 30.02 6.09 1.55
N ARG A 308 30.71 5.66 2.62
CA ARG A 308 30.92 4.26 2.98
C ARG A 308 30.50 4.04 4.41
N VAL A 309 29.80 2.94 4.66
CA VAL A 309 29.55 2.45 6.02
C VAL A 309 30.67 1.49 6.35
N LEU A 310 31.49 1.84 7.33
CA LEU A 310 32.60 1.01 7.78
C LEU A 310 32.26 0.36 9.13
N ASP A 311 32.62 -0.91 9.27
CA ASP A 311 32.58 -1.60 10.56
C ASP A 311 33.74 -1.20 11.48
N ASN A 312 33.82 -1.83 12.66
CA ASN A 312 34.86 -1.55 13.65
C ASN A 312 36.28 -1.96 13.19
N LYS A 313 36.42 -2.76 12.13
CA LYS A 313 37.69 -3.13 11.50
C LYS A 313 38.02 -2.25 10.28
N ARG A 314 37.17 -1.28 9.96
CA ARG A 314 37.18 -0.48 8.73
C ARG A 314 36.89 -1.28 7.47
N ASP A 315 36.23 -2.42 7.61
CA ASP A 315 35.71 -3.17 6.47
C ASP A 315 34.38 -2.55 6.03
N GLU A 316 34.16 -2.45 4.72
CA GLU A 316 32.97 -1.84 4.16
C GLU A 316 31.75 -2.76 4.28
N VAL A 317 30.69 -2.24 4.90
CA VAL A 317 29.38 -2.89 4.96
C VAL A 317 28.65 -2.58 3.65
N LYS A 318 28.41 -3.62 2.84
CA LYS A 318 27.73 -3.47 1.55
C LYS A 318 26.25 -3.10 1.75
N CYS A 319 25.94 -1.82 1.58
CA CYS A 319 24.59 -1.32 1.36
C CYS A 319 24.41 -0.97 -0.12
N PHE A 320 23.18 -1.00 -0.63
CA PHE A 320 22.92 -0.55 -1.99
C PHE A 320 21.63 0.25 -2.07
N MET A 321 21.60 1.15 -3.05
CA MET A 321 20.37 1.81 -3.46
C MET A 321 19.64 0.93 -4.45
N ARG A 322 18.36 0.71 -4.19
CA ARG A 322 17.51 0.14 -5.22
C ARG A 322 17.24 1.23 -6.24
N GLN A 323 17.86 1.11 -7.42
CA GLN A 323 17.54 1.99 -8.53
C GLN A 323 16.04 1.85 -8.83
N LYS A 324 15.32 2.97 -8.87
CA LYS A 324 14.00 2.99 -9.50
C LYS A 324 14.23 2.54 -10.93
N ASP A 325 13.53 1.50 -11.37
CA ASP A 325 13.45 1.20 -12.80
C ASP A 325 12.80 2.40 -13.48
N VAL A 326 13.61 3.34 -13.96
CA VAL A 326 13.16 4.44 -14.79
C VAL A 326 12.87 3.82 -16.15
N SER A 327 11.65 3.33 -16.32
CA SER A 327 11.16 2.79 -17.57
C SER A 327 11.12 3.89 -18.63
N GLY A 328 12.18 3.94 -19.43
CA GLY A 328 12.13 4.23 -20.86
C GLY A 328 11.67 5.62 -21.29
N GLY A 329 12.56 6.61 -21.18
CA GLY A 329 12.56 7.71 -22.14
C GLY A 329 13.06 7.18 -23.48
N HIS A 330 12.16 7.00 -24.45
CA HIS A 330 12.54 6.93 -25.86
C HIS A 330 12.44 8.32 -26.48
N THR A 331 13.55 8.65 -27.14
CA THR A 331 13.85 9.79 -28.03
C THR A 331 12.77 10.14 -29.03
#